data_AF-A0A351DQK7-F1
#
_entry.id   AF-A0A351DQK7-F1
#
_cell.length_a   1.000
_cell.length_b   1.000
_cell.length_c   1.000
_cell.angle_alpha   90.00
_cell.angle_beta   90.00
_cell.angle_gamma   90.00
#
_symmetry.space_group_name_H-M   'P 1'
#
loop_
_entity.id
_entity.type
_entity.pdbx_description
1 polymer ?
#
loop_
_entity_poly.entity_id
_entity_poly.type
_entity_poly.pdbx_seq_one_letter_code
_entity_poly.pdbx_strand_id
1 'polypeptide(L)' 'AIYSPIGQVEAVRSGLGIGVLHEFLLKDLPPLVAVLPELRLSREFFLVFHPTTERIPRIQAVLELLRGLRGSLC' A
#
# COMPACT_ATOMS: atom_id res chain seq x y z
N ALA A 1 13.13 -1.74 -14.76
CA ALA A 1 12.31 -2.86 -14.25
C ALA A 1 11.07 -2.28 -13.61
N ILE A 2 9.87 -2.73 -14.01
CA ILE A 2 8.62 -2.34 -13.34
C ILE A 2 8.51 -3.20 -12.08
N TYR A 3 8.47 -2.55 -10.92
CA TYR A 3 8.26 -3.19 -9.63
C TYR A 3 6.75 -3.29 -9.36
N SER A 4 6.28 -4.45 -8.90
CA SER A 4 4.88 -4.66 -8.50
C SER A 4 4.83 -5.27 -7.09
N PRO A 5 4.36 -4.53 -6.07
CA PRO A 5 4.14 -5.08 -4.73
C PRO A 5 3.30 -6.35 -4.73
N ILE A 6 2.24 -6.37 -5.54
CA ILE A 6 1.31 -7.49 -5.64
C ILE A 6 2.02 -8.71 -6.22
N GLY A 7 2.82 -8.52 -7.28
CA GLY A 7 3.59 -9.61 -7.89
C GLY A 7 4.60 -10.22 -6.92
N GLN A 8 5.21 -9.41 -6.03
CA GLN A 8 6.10 -9.92 -4.99
C GLN A 8 5.39 -10.75 -3.94
N VAL A 9 4.21 -10.30 -3.50
CA VAL A 9 3.37 -11.07 -2.56
C VAL A 9 3.04 -12.44 -3.18
N GLU A 10 2.55 -12.46 -4.41
CA GLU A 10 2.17 -13.71 -5.09
C GLU A 10 3.38 -14.62 -5.35
N ALA A 11 4.54 -14.06 -5.70
CA ALA A 11 5.76 -14.84 -5.87
C ALA A 11 6.20 -15.52 -4.57
N VAL A 12 6.20 -14.80 -3.44
CA VAL A 12 6.53 -15.36 -2.11
C VAL A 12 5.50 -16.43 -1.72
N ARG A 13 4.21 -16.16 -1.89
CA ARG A 13 3.13 -17.13 -1.62
C ARG A 13 3.23 -18.39 -2.47
N SER A 14 3.75 -18.27 -3.68
CA SER A 14 3.97 -19.40 -4.60
C SER A 14 5.25 -20.17 -4.30
N GLY A 15 5.99 -19.83 -3.24
CA GLY A 15 7.19 -20.55 -2.82
C GLY A 15 8.49 -20.09 -3.49
N LEU A 16 8.52 -18.90 -4.10
CA LEU A 16 9.77 -18.35 -4.66
C LEU A 16 10.86 -18.14 -3.58
N GLY A 17 10.46 -17.93 -2.33
CA GLY A 17 11.35 -17.74 -1.19
C GLY A 17 10.88 -16.65 -0.23
N ILE A 18 11.84 -15.97 0.41
CA ILE A 18 11.60 -14.88 1.37
C ILE A 18 11.53 -13.55 0.61
N GLY A 19 10.60 -12.66 1.00
CA GLY A 19 10.49 -11.32 0.44
C GLY A 19 10.20 -10.24 1.48
N VAL A 20 10.61 -9.02 1.18
CA VAL A 20 10.20 -7.82 1.92
C VAL A 20 8.86 -7.37 1.33
N LEU A 21 7.79 -7.52 2.11
CA LEU A 21 6.42 -7.32 1.65
C LEU A 21 5.77 -6.14 2.37
N HIS A 22 4.80 -5.52 1.70
CA HIS A 22 3.97 -4.49 2.32
C HIS A 22 2.87 -5.14 3.16
N GLU A 23 2.87 -4.90 4.47
CA GLU A 23 1.94 -5.50 5.44
C GLU A 23 0.46 -5.28 5.06
N PHE A 24 0.11 -4.11 4.52
CA PHE A 24 -1.26 -3.79 4.10
C PHE A 24 -1.79 -4.67 2.95
N LEU A 25 -0.92 -5.35 2.20
CA LEU A 25 -1.33 -6.30 1.14
C LEU A 25 -1.61 -7.71 1.67
N LEU A 26 -1.31 -7.97 2.94
CA LEU A 26 -1.39 -9.32 3.53
C LEU A 26 -2.68 -9.57 4.32
N LYS A 27 -3.49 -8.52 4.58
CA LYS A 27 -4.62 -8.55 5.52
C LYS A 27 -5.61 -9.70 5.29
N ASP A 28 -5.90 -10.03 4.04
CA ASP A 28 -6.90 -11.02 3.64
C ASP A 28 -6.29 -12.31 3.06
N LEU A 29 -4.97 -12.50 3.22
CA LEU A 29 -4.24 -13.64 2.67
C LEU A 29 -3.94 -14.67 3.76
N PRO A 30 -3.72 -15.95 3.39
CA PRO A 30 -3.19 -16.94 4.30
C PRO A 30 -1.92 -16.43 4.99
N PRO A 31 -1.71 -16.74 6.28
CA PRO A 31 -0.65 -16.15 7.07
C PRO A 31 0.72 -16.51 6.51
N LEU A 32 1.54 -15.50 6.25
CA LEU A 32 2.98 -15.63 6.04
C LEU A 32 3.71 -15.53 7.38
N VAL A 33 4.86 -16.19 7.50
CA VAL A 33 5.71 -16.12 8.69
C VAL A 33 6.70 -14.96 8.54
N ALA A 34 6.67 -14.02 9.48
CA ALA A 34 7.68 -12.97 9.56
C ALA A 34 9.01 -13.56 10.02
N VAL A 35 10.02 -13.59 9.14
CA VAL A 35 11.34 -14.19 9.41
C VAL A 35 12.22 -13.28 10.27
N LEU A 36 12.02 -11.95 10.22
CA LEU A 36 12.74 -10.93 11.00
C LEU A 36 11.72 -9.98 11.65
N PRO A 37 10.99 -10.41 12.69
CA PRO A 37 9.87 -9.65 13.26
C PRO A 37 10.27 -8.30 13.89
N GLU A 38 11.53 -8.16 14.30
CA GLU A 38 12.11 -6.93 14.85
C GLU A 38 12.44 -5.86 13.80
N LEU A 39 12.58 -6.25 12.53
CA LEU A 39 12.90 -5.34 11.45
C LEU A 39 11.62 -4.88 10.74
N ARG A 40 11.26 -3.61 10.93
CA ARG A 40 10.13 -2.98 10.24
C ARG A 40 10.59 -1.77 9.43
N LEU A 41 10.15 -1.71 8.18
CA LEU A 41 10.37 -0.58 7.28
C LEU A 41 9.04 0.11 7.03
N SER A 42 8.97 1.42 7.27
CA SER A 42 7.81 2.24 6.94
C SER A 42 8.01 2.95 5.61
N ARG A 43 6.93 3.07 4.83
CA ARG A 43 6.89 3.88 3.62
C ARG A 43 5.66 4.77 3.65
N GLU A 44 5.87 6.04 3.34
CA GLU A 44 4.79 7.02 3.24
C GLU A 44 4.17 6.99 1.84
N PHE A 45 2.84 7.13 1.79
CA PHE A 45 2.09 7.32 0.56
C PHE A 45 1.52 8.74 0.57
N PHE A 46 1.79 9.48 -0.50
CA PHE A 46 1.33 10.84 -0.67
C PHE A 46 0.20 10.89 -1.68
N LEU A 47 -0.87 11.61 -1.33
CA LEU A 47 -1.91 11.98 -2.27
C LEU A 47 -1.43 13.19 -3.08
N VAL A 48 -1.18 13.01 -4.37
CA VAL A 48 -0.65 14.05 -5.26
C VAL A 48 -1.70 14.44 -6.30
N PHE A 49 -1.91 15.74 -6.49
CA PHE A 49 -2.79 16.32 -7.50
C PHE A 49 -2.20 17.63 -8.03
N HIS A 50 -2.62 18.06 -9.20
CA HIS A 50 -2.16 19.32 -9.78
C HIS A 50 -2.90 20.51 -9.12
N PRO A 51 -2.22 21.59 -8.71
CA PRO A 51 -2.87 22.69 -7.99
C PRO A 51 -4.09 23.28 -8.71
N THR A 52 -4.04 23.41 -10.04
CA THR A 52 -5.16 23.91 -10.85
C THR A 52 -6.39 22.99 -10.84
N THR A 53 -6.21 21.69 -10.62
CA THR A 53 -7.32 20.74 -10.63
C THR A 53 -8.09 20.71 -9.31
N GLU A 54 -7.56 21.33 -8.25
CA GLU A 54 -8.21 21.44 -6.95
C GLU A 54 -9.54 22.20 -7.02
N ARG A 55 -9.74 23.10 -7.99
CA ARG A 55 -11.01 23.84 -8.14
C ARG A 55 -12.12 23.03 -8.80
N ILE A 56 -11.82 21.82 -9.29
CA ILE A 56 -12.81 20.97 -9.96
C ILE A 56 -13.61 20.23 -8.87
N PRO A 57 -14.94 20.43 -8.75
CA PRO A 57 -15.73 19.91 -7.63
C PRO A 57 -15.60 18.40 -7.41
N ARG A 58 -15.61 17.60 -8.49
CA ARG A 58 -15.44 16.13 -8.39
C ARG A 58 -14.07 15.72 -7.84
N ILE A 59 -13.04 16.51 -8.08
CA ILE A 59 -11.70 16.23 -7.56
C ILE A 59 -11.65 16.57 -6.08
N GLN A 60 -12.21 17.71 -5.65
CA GLN A 60 -12.32 18.04 -4.22
C GLN A 60 -13.06 16.95 -3.45
N ALA A 61 -14.21 16.49 -3.95
CA ALA A 61 -14.99 15.44 -3.30
C ALA A 61 -14.17 14.16 -3.08
N VAL A 62 -13.38 13.73 -4.06
CA VAL A 62 -12.51 12.56 -3.93
C VAL A 62 -11.34 12.82 -2.96
N LEU A 63 -10.71 14.00 -3.03
CA LEU A 63 -9.63 14.35 -2.11
C LEU A 63 -10.12 14.38 -0.65
N GLU A 64 -11.31 14.93 -0.39
CA GLU A 64 -11.94 14.93 0.93
C GLU A 64 -12.23 13.52 1.42
N LEU A 65 -12.80 12.67 0.57
CA LEU A 65 -13.03 11.25 0.88
C LEU A 65 -11.72 10.55 1.25
N LEU A 66 -10.68 10.66 0.41
CA LEU A 66 -9.40 10.00 0.64
C LEU A 66 -8.70 10.50 1.91
N ARG A 67 -8.79 11.80 2.21
CA ARG A 67 -8.27 12.36 3.47
C ARG A 67 -8.99 11.78 4.69
N GLY A 68 -10.31 11.57 4.61
CA GLY A 68 -11.10 10.94 5.66
C GLY A 68 -10.75 9.47 5.89
N LEU A 69 -10.24 8.76 4.87
CA LEU A 69 -9.85 7.35 4.96
C LEU A 69 -8.42 7.12 5.49
N ARG A 70 -7.65 8.19 5.75
CA ARG A 70 -6.24 8.08 6.18
C ARG A 70 -6.03 7.17 7.40
N GLY A 71 -6.98 7.13 8.33
CA GLY A 71 -6.93 6.28 9.54
C GLY A 71 -7.39 4.84 9.35
N SER A 72 -8.03 4.51 8.22
CA SER A 72 -8.64 3.19 7.95
C SER A 72 -7.70 2.24 7.20
N LEU A 73 -6.50 2.69 6.84
CA LEU A 73 -5.51 1.94 6.05
C LEU A 73 -4.54 1.10 6.92
N CYS A 74 -4.80 1.00 8.22
CA CYS A 74 -4.13 0.09 9.14
C CYS A 74 -5.01 -1.13 9.44
#